data_AF-A0A2A6K974-F1
#
_entry.id   AF-A0A2A6K974-F1
#
_cell.length_a   1.000
_cell.length_b   1.000
_cell.length_c   1.000
_cell.angle_alpha   90.00
_cell.angle_beta   90.00
_cell.angle_gamma   90.00
#
_symmetry.space_group_name_H-M   'P 1'
#
loop_
_entity.id
_entity.type
_entity.pdbx_description
1 polymer ?
#
loop_
_entity_poly.entity_id
_entity_poly.type
_entity_poly.pdbx_seq_one_letter_code
_entity_poly.pdbx_strand_id
1 'polypeptide(L)'
;MFDAQSIHLKALDSADLDRLRGVLNMICREADQPLRAPATQKIAALLISLYRHGVTDEDKLLSVSRRALAQRRIDNTTAVSDPVRQLEAE
;
A
#
# COMPACT_ATOMS: atom_id res chain seq x y z
N MET A 1 17.22 -15.91 30.09
CA MET A 1 17.82 -14.65 29.61
C MET A 1 17.26 -14.45 28.22
N PHE A 2 16.16 -13.71 28.08
CA PHE A 2 15.58 -13.40 26.77
C PHE A 2 16.30 -12.16 26.27
N ASP A 3 17.13 -12.33 25.25
CA ASP A 3 17.70 -11.20 24.54
C ASP A 3 16.55 -10.35 24.02
N ALA A 4 16.35 -9.21 24.66
CA ALA A 4 15.52 -8.14 24.14
C ALA A 4 16.20 -7.66 22.85
N GLN A 5 15.92 -8.35 21.74
CA GLN A 5 16.10 -7.80 20.41
C GLN A 5 15.08 -6.67 20.29
N SER A 6 15.42 -5.54 20.90
CA SER A 6 14.78 -4.27 20.68
C SER A 6 14.80 -4.08 19.18
N ILE A 7 13.65 -4.29 18.55
CA ILE A 7 13.47 -4.00 17.13
C ILE A 7 13.72 -2.49 17.05
N HIS A 8 14.94 -2.11 16.68
CA HIS A 8 15.33 -0.72 16.53
C HIS A 8 14.57 -0.21 15.29
N LEU A 9 13.33 0.25 15.49
CA LEU A 9 12.58 0.88 14.41
C LEU A 9 13.31 2.16 14.05
N LYS A 10 13.71 2.27 12.78
CA LYS A 10 14.32 3.49 12.27
C LYS A 10 13.35 4.67 12.49
N ALA A 11 13.83 5.74 13.09
CA ALA A 11 13.10 7.00 13.15
C ALA A 11 13.07 7.60 11.74
N LEU A 12 11.91 8.05 11.29
CA LEU A 12 11.76 8.70 9.99
C LEU A 12 12.15 10.17 10.14
N ASP A 13 13.13 10.61 9.36
CA ASP A 13 13.42 12.03 9.20
C ASP A 13 12.64 12.64 8.01
N SER A 14 12.81 13.94 7.76
CA SER A 14 12.12 14.61 6.65
C SER A 14 12.55 14.09 5.28
N ALA A 15 13.82 13.72 5.11
CA ALA A 15 14.34 13.19 3.85
C ALA A 15 13.78 11.78 3.57
N ASP A 16 13.63 10.97 4.61
CA ASP A 16 12.98 9.67 4.55
C ASP A 16 11.51 9.82 4.13
N LEU A 17 10.78 10.79 4.72
CA LEU A 17 9.39 11.08 4.36
C LEU A 17 9.26 11.58 2.91
N ASP A 18 10.18 12.41 2.45
CA ASP A 18 10.19 12.89 1.06
C ASP A 18 10.43 11.75 0.06
N ARG A 19 11.33 10.81 0.37
CA ARG A 19 11.53 9.59 -0.43
C ARG A 19 10.28 8.72 -0.47
N LEU A 20 9.67 8.46 0.69
CA LEU A 20 8.44 7.66 0.76
C LEU A 20 7.29 8.33 -0.02
N ARG A 21 7.21 9.66 0.01
CA ARG A 21 6.25 10.42 -0.79
C ARG A 21 6.53 10.30 -2.28
N GLY A 22 7.79 10.30 -2.71
CA GLY A 22 8.20 10.06 -4.09
C GLY A 22 7.71 8.70 -4.61
N VAL A 23 7.98 7.64 -3.85
CA VAL A 23 7.53 6.27 -4.15
C VAL A 23 6.00 6.20 -4.22
N LEU A 24 5.31 6.77 -3.23
CA LEU A 24 3.84 6.78 -3.19
C LEU A 24 3.23 7.51 -4.39
N ASN A 25 3.78 8.66 -4.77
CA ASN A 25 3.32 9.42 -5.94
C ASN A 25 3.48 8.64 -7.25
N MET A 26 4.56 7.88 -7.39
CA MET A 26 4.77 7.01 -8.56
C MET A 26 3.68 5.94 -8.65
N ILE A 27 3.37 5.29 -7.52
CA ILE A 27 2.32 4.27 -7.44
C ILE A 27 0.94 4.87 -7.72
N CYS A 28 0.65 6.07 -7.21
CA CYS A 28 -0.61 6.77 -7.52
C CYS A 28 -0.79 7.00 -9.03
N ARG A 29 0.29 7.40 -9.71
CA ARG A 29 0.29 7.60 -11.18
C ARG A 29 0.11 6.28 -11.92
N GLU A 30 0.76 5.20 -11.50
CA GLU A 30 0.57 3.86 -12.09
C GLU A 30 -0.85 3.30 -11.88
N ALA A 31 -1.45 3.62 -10.72
CA ALA A 31 -2.78 3.15 -10.36
C ALA A 31 -3.93 4.00 -10.92
N ASP A 32 -3.62 5.18 -11.46
CA ASP A 32 -4.58 6.26 -11.74
C ASP A 32 -5.49 6.57 -10.54
N GLN A 33 -4.91 6.60 -9.34
CA GLN A 33 -5.63 6.84 -8.09
C GLN A 33 -5.16 8.11 -7.38
N PRO A 34 -6.09 8.87 -6.77
CA PRO A 34 -5.72 10.05 -6.01
C PRO A 34 -4.95 9.66 -4.74
N LEU A 35 -4.05 10.56 -4.31
CA LEU A 35 -3.24 10.36 -3.11
C LEU A 35 -4.09 10.13 -1.85
N ARG A 36 -5.29 10.71 -1.82
CA ARG A 36 -6.25 10.62 -0.71
C ARG A 36 -7.17 9.40 -0.78
N ALA A 37 -7.02 8.53 -1.78
CA ALA A 37 -7.82 7.31 -1.85
C ALA A 37 -7.53 6.39 -0.64
N PRO A 38 -8.54 5.71 -0.08
CA PRO A 38 -8.34 4.75 1.01
C PRO A 38 -7.34 3.63 0.64
N ALA A 39 -7.26 3.25 -0.64
CA ALA A 39 -6.30 2.29 -1.13
C ALA A 39 -4.85 2.82 -1.02
N THR A 40 -4.62 4.06 -1.46
CA THR A 40 -3.33 4.74 -1.37
C THR A 40 -2.86 4.93 0.06
N GLN A 41 -3.77 5.27 0.99
CA GLN A 41 -3.42 5.43 2.41
C GLN A 41 -2.88 4.14 3.03
N LYS A 42 -3.43 2.98 2.64
CA LYS A 42 -2.93 1.67 3.09
C LYS A 42 -1.54 1.36 2.54
N ILE A 43 -1.28 1.74 1.28
CA ILE A 43 0.05 1.63 0.67
C ILE A 43 1.04 2.55 1.41
N ALA A 44 0.64 3.77 1.75
CA ALA A 44 1.47 4.70 2.53
C ALA A 44 1.85 4.12 3.91
N ALA A 45 0.88 3.53 4.62
CA ALA A 45 1.13 2.88 5.91
C ALA A 45 2.10 1.68 5.77
N LEU A 46 1.95 0.88 4.71
CA LEU A 46 2.85 -0.23 4.40
C LEU A 46 4.28 0.28 4.14
N LEU A 47 4.44 1.31 3.30
CA LEU A 47 5.73 1.92 3.00
C LEU A 47 6.42 2.44 4.27
N ILE A 48 5.70 3.13 5.15
CA ILE A 48 6.20 3.61 6.44
C ILE A 48 6.67 2.44 7.32
N SER A 49 5.87 1.37 7.42
CA SER A 49 6.23 0.19 8.21
C SER A 49 7.51 -0.45 7.68
N LEU A 50 7.60 -0.71 6.36
CA LEU A 50 8.77 -1.30 5.72
C LEU A 50 10.03 -0.47 5.97
N TYR A 51 9.93 0.85 5.83
CA TYR A 51 11.05 1.75 6.03
C TYR A 51 11.53 1.76 7.49
N ARG A 52 10.60 1.73 8.44
CA ARG A 52 10.94 1.62 9.88
C ARG A 52 11.58 0.27 10.22
N HIS A 53 11.29 -0.78 9.47
CA HIS A 53 11.96 -2.08 9.56
C HIS A 53 13.30 -2.14 8.80
N GLY A 54 13.77 -1.02 8.23
CA GLY A 54 15.07 -0.92 7.56
C GLY A 54 15.05 -1.18 6.06
N VAL A 55 13.86 -1.33 5.45
CA VAL A 55 13.74 -1.45 3.99
C VAL A 55 13.79 -0.06 3.36
N THR A 56 14.98 0.38 2.99
CA THR A 56 15.22 1.70 2.37
C THR A 56 15.47 1.62 0.86
N ASP A 57 15.52 0.42 0.30
CA ASP A 57 15.73 0.16 -1.12
C ASP A 57 14.46 0.50 -1.91
N GLU A 58 14.59 1.43 -2.86
CA GLU A 58 13.46 1.99 -3.60
C GLU A 58 12.80 0.95 -4.51
N ASP A 59 13.58 0.10 -5.18
CA ASP A 59 13.06 -0.95 -6.06
C ASP A 59 12.27 -2.00 -5.28
N LYS A 60 12.71 -2.34 -4.06
CA LYS A 60 11.97 -3.23 -3.15
C LYS A 60 10.67 -2.58 -2.69
N LEU A 61 10.69 -1.30 -2.30
CA LEU A 61 9.50 -0.57 -1.87
C LEU A 61 8.46 -0.50 -3.00
N LEU A 62 8.89 -0.22 -4.24
CA LEU A 62 8.04 -0.22 -5.42
C LEU A 62 7.47 -1.60 -5.71
N SER A 63 8.32 -2.63 -5.69
CA SER A 63 7.90 -4.02 -5.97
C SER A 63 6.83 -4.52 -4.99
N VAL A 64 7.02 -4.27 -3.69
CA VAL A 64 6.04 -4.66 -2.67
C VAL A 64 4.75 -3.85 -2.80
N SER A 65 4.85 -2.56 -3.07
CA SER A 65 3.67 -1.70 -3.22
C SER A 65 2.85 -2.04 -4.46
N ARG A 66 3.49 -2.37 -5.59
CA ARG A 66 2.81 -2.87 -6.80
C ARG A 66 2.11 -4.19 -6.54
N ARG A 67 2.72 -5.12 -5.79
CA ARG A 67 2.07 -6.37 -5.38
C ARG A 67 0.85 -6.11 -4.50
N ALA A 68 0.97 -5.21 -3.52
CA ALA A 68 -0.15 -4.83 -2.66
C ALA A 68 -1.31 -4.19 -3.45
N LEU A 69 -0.98 -3.39 -4.47
CA LEU A 69 -1.98 -2.82 -5.38
C LEU A 69 -2.63 -3.88 -6.27
N ALA A 70 -1.84 -4.81 -6.83
CA ALA A 70 -2.35 -5.90 -7.66
C ALA A 70 -3.27 -6.84 -6.88
N GLN A 71 -2.90 -7.20 -5.65
CA GLN A 71 -3.73 -8.00 -4.76
C GLN A 71 -5.09 -7.34 -4.50
N ARG A 72 -5.11 -6.01 -4.31
CA ARG A 72 -6.36 -5.25 -4.15
C ARG A 72 -7.23 -5.21 -5.39
N ARG A 73 -6.66 -5.14 -6.59
CA ARG A 73 -7.45 -5.20 -7.82
C ARG A 73 -8.22 -6.52 -7.90
N ILE A 74 -7.58 -7.62 -7.48
CA ILE A 74 -8.23 -8.93 -7.42
C ILE A 74 -9.40 -8.89 -6.41
N ASP A 75 -9.19 -8.40 -5.19
CA ASP A 75 -10.24 -8.30 -4.16
C ASP A 75 -11.43 -7.41 -4.59
N ASN A 76 -11.17 -6.33 -5.33
CA ASN A 76 -12.21 -5.44 -5.86
C ASN A 76 -12.95 -6.05 -7.07
N THR A 77 -12.29 -6.89 -7.87
CA THR A 77 -12.91 -7.60 -9.00
C THR A 77 -13.78 -8.77 -8.53
N THR A 78 -13.42 -9.48 -7.45
CA THR A 78 -14.30 -10.49 -6.84
C THR A 78 -15.50 -9.90 -6.09
N ALA A 79 -15.47 -8.61 -5.73
CA ALA A 79 -16.62 -7.92 -5.14
C ALA A 79 -17.60 -7.36 -6.18
N VAL A 80 -17.24 -7.33 -7.47
CA VAL A 80 -18.11 -6.94 -8.59
C VAL A 80 -18.37 -8.18 -9.46
N SER A 81 -19.06 -9.15 -8.90
CA SER A 81 -19.74 -10.21 -9.65
C SER A 81 -20.93 -10.69 -8.86
N ASP A 82 -21.95 -9.83 -8.78
CA ASP A 82 -23.33 -10.28 -8.61
C ASP A 82 -24.19 -9.56 -9.65
N PRO A 83 -24.30 -10.07 -10.89
CA PRO A 83 -25.26 -9.58 -11.84
C PRO A 83 -26.56 -10.39 -11.72
N VAL A 84 -27.65 -9.65 -11.48
CA VAL A 84 -28.92 -9.79 -12.22
C VAL A 84 -29.85 -10.94 -11.80
N ARG A 85 -30.95 -10.59 -11.12
CA ARG A 85 -32.36 -10.54 -11.61
C ARG A 85 -33.35 -10.89 -10.49
N GLN A 86 -34.16 -9.91 -10.08
CA GLN A 86 -35.53 -10.23 -9.68
C GLN A 86 -36.44 -9.10 -10.16
N LEU A 87 -36.99 -9.37 -11.34
CA LEU A 87 -38.09 -8.66 -11.95
C LEU A 87 -39.24 -9.66 -11.92
N GLU A 88 -40.11 -9.58 -10.92
CA GLU A 88 -41.47 -10.10 -11.02
C GLU A 88 -42.40 -9.07 -10.37
N ALA A 89 -43.01 -8.29 -11.25
CA ALA A 89 -44.33 -7.77 -11.05
C ALA A 89 -45.30 -8.87 -11.49
N GLU A 90 -46.17 -9.33 -10.57
CA GLU A 90 -47.64 -9.36 -10.74
C GLU A 90 -48.31 -9.72 -9.41
#